data_AF-A0A9P6DSQ9-F1
#
_entry.id   AF-A0A9P6DSQ9-F1
#
_cell.length_a   1.000
_cell.length_b   1.000
_cell.length_c   1.000
_cell.angle_alpha   90.00
_cell.angle_beta   90.00
_cell.angle_gamma   90.00
#
_symmetry.space_group_name_H-M   'P 1'
#
loop_
_entity.id
_entity.type
_entity.pdbx_description
1 polymer ?
#
loop_
_entity_poly.entity_id
_entity_poly.type
_entity_poly.pdbx_seq_one_letter_code
_entity_poly.pdbx_strand_id
1 'polypeptide(L)'
;PIWLGSAATPSRKTTGTVVFSFANSEDAKRLLSIRRVFLFGEACTITRYEDRAPIWYCKKCGSIGHSTATCRNGDRCKTCSVPTAEHDTHNHPVGTPAKCIDCHGDHAATNKNCPI
;
A
#
# COMPACT_ATOMS: atom_id res chain seq x y z
N PRO A 1 4.59 26.67 3.15
CA PRO A 1 4.15 25.29 2.82
C PRO A 1 3.77 25.17 1.34
N ILE A 2 4.46 24.31 0.60
CA ILE A 2 4.10 24.00 -0.80
C ILE A 2 3.09 22.86 -0.76
N TRP A 3 1.90 23.09 -1.31
CA TRP A 3 0.88 22.07 -1.42
C TRP A 3 1.18 21.16 -2.62
N LEU A 4 1.35 19.86 -2.38
CA LEU A 4 1.69 18.86 -3.41
C LEU A 4 0.48 18.43 -4.28
N GLY A 5 -0.65 19.16 -4.25
CA GLY A 5 -1.89 18.79 -4.95
C GLY A 5 -2.52 19.98 -5.68
N SER A 6 -3.40 19.70 -6.64
CA SER A 6 -4.17 20.74 -7.35
C SER A 6 -5.01 21.57 -6.38
N ALA A 7 -5.18 22.87 -6.66
CA ALA A 7 -5.92 23.81 -5.81
C ALA A 7 -7.38 23.39 -5.52
N ALA A 8 -7.97 22.48 -6.32
CA ALA A 8 -9.32 21.94 -6.11
C ALA A 8 -9.36 20.73 -5.13
N THR A 9 -8.20 20.25 -4.70
CA THR A 9 -8.06 19.04 -3.85
C THR A 9 -8.28 19.28 -2.35
N PRO A 10 -7.90 20.43 -1.74
CA PRO A 10 -7.97 20.62 -0.28
C PRO A 10 -9.40 20.59 0.28
N SER A 11 -10.38 21.13 -0.43
CA SER A 11 -11.78 21.20 0.06
C SER A 11 -12.47 19.83 0.18
N ARG A 12 -11.89 18.78 -0.41
CA ARG A 12 -12.46 17.43 -0.43
C ARG A 12 -11.70 16.41 0.44
N LYS A 13 -10.59 16.82 1.06
CA LYS A 13 -9.77 15.95 1.91
C LYS A 13 -9.92 16.34 3.37
N THR A 14 -10.39 15.40 4.19
CA THR A 14 -10.50 15.54 5.65
C THR A 14 -9.17 15.37 6.38
N THR A 15 -8.10 14.99 5.68
CA THR A 15 -6.79 14.77 6.29
C THR A 15 -5.66 15.15 5.33
N GLY A 16 -4.61 15.77 5.86
CA GLY A 16 -3.37 16.13 5.14
C GLY A 16 -2.16 15.38 5.71
N THR A 17 -1.06 15.41 4.97
CA THR A 17 0.23 14.87 5.44
C THR A 17 1.32 15.87 5.10
N VAL A 18 2.26 16.06 6.02
CA VAL A 18 3.42 16.94 5.85
C VAL A 18 4.68 16.10 5.95
N VAL A 19 5.63 16.33 5.05
CA VAL A 19 6.96 15.69 5.10
C VAL A 19 7.95 16.73 5.61
N PHE A 20 8.70 16.36 6.66
CA PHE A 20 9.80 17.17 7.18
C PHE A 20 11.12 16.64 6.64
N SER A 21 11.87 17.50 5.96
CA SER A 21 13.27 17.25 5.58
C SER A 21 14.19 17.95 6.55
N PHE A 22 15.16 17.22 7.10
CA PHE A 22 16.17 17.76 8.03
C PHE A 22 17.53 17.78 7.37
N ALA A 23 18.36 18.77 7.71
CA ALA A 23 19.77 18.79 7.31
C ALA A 23 20.58 17.68 8.01
N ASN A 24 20.21 17.36 9.25
CA ASN A 24 20.94 16.44 10.12
C ASN A 24 20.05 15.28 10.58
N SER A 25 20.62 14.07 10.65
CA SER A 25 19.87 12.88 11.08
C SER A 25 19.45 12.92 12.56
N GLU A 26 20.17 13.67 13.40
CA GLU A 26 19.90 13.73 14.84
C GLU A 26 18.61 14.48 15.16
N ASP A 27 18.34 15.57 14.44
CA ASP A 27 17.09 16.32 14.57
C ASP A 27 15.88 15.47 14.17
N ALA A 28 16.02 14.68 13.09
CA ALA A 28 14.99 13.74 12.67
C ALA A 28 14.72 12.68 13.76
N LYS A 29 15.76 12.11 14.37
CA LYS A 29 15.61 11.14 15.48
C LYS A 29 14.95 11.76 16.70
N ARG A 30 15.33 13.00 17.05
CA ARG A 30 14.72 13.74 18.16
C ARG A 30 13.24 14.01 17.90
N LEU A 31 12.84 14.34 16.67
CA LEU A 31 11.44 14.48 16.34
C LEU A 31 10.69 13.14 16.46
N LEU A 32 11.28 12.06 15.95
CA LEU A 32 10.70 10.72 16.01
C LEU A 32 10.53 10.20 17.45
N SER A 33 11.38 10.60 18.40
CA SER A 33 11.27 10.17 19.79
C SER A 33 10.09 10.82 20.53
N ILE A 34 9.64 12.01 20.11
CA ILE A 34 8.50 12.72 20.70
C ILE A 34 7.16 12.04 20.34
N ARG A 35 7.11 11.26 19.24
CA ARG A 35 5.97 10.49 18.71
C ARG A 35 4.75 11.30 18.23
N ARG A 36 4.48 12.47 18.83
CA ARG A 36 3.36 13.36 18.50
C ARG A 36 3.80 14.82 18.44
N VAL A 37 3.25 15.57 17.51
CA VAL A 37 3.44 17.03 17.40
C VAL A 37 2.11 17.72 17.27
N PHE A 38 2.05 18.97 17.72
CA PHE A 38 0.87 19.81 17.50
C PHE A 38 1.08 20.63 16.22
N LEU A 39 0.25 20.41 15.21
CA LEU A 39 0.29 21.12 13.94
C LEU A 39 -1.13 21.60 13.60
N PHE A 40 -1.27 22.85 13.19
CA PHE A 40 -2.56 23.43 12.77
C PHE A 40 -3.71 23.27 13.79
N GLY A 41 -3.38 23.25 15.09
CA GLY A 41 -4.39 23.10 16.15
C GLY A 41 -4.75 21.65 16.48
N GLU A 42 -4.09 20.66 15.87
CA GLU A 42 -4.35 19.23 16.09
C GLU A 42 -3.09 18.47 16.54
N ALA A 43 -3.29 17.43 17.34
CA ALA A 43 -2.23 16.49 17.71
C ALA A 43 -2.03 15.45 16.59
N CYS A 44 -0.92 15.53 15.88
CA CYS A 44 -0.57 14.63 14.79
C CYS A 44 0.44 13.58 15.25
N THR A 45 0.35 12.37 14.70
CA THR A 45 1.37 11.33 14.87
C THR A 45 2.53 11.53 13.91
N ILE A 46 3.72 11.11 14.32
CA ILE A 46 4.94 11.20 13.52
C ILE A 46 5.46 9.80 13.24
N THR A 47 5.80 9.56 11.99
CA THR A 47 6.46 8.33 11.54
C THR A 47 7.65 8.68 10.65
N ARG A 48 8.59 7.75 10.54
CA ARG A 48 9.70 7.90 9.60
C ARG A 48 9.14 7.88 8.18
N TYR A 49 9.54 8.85 7.36
CA TYR A 49 9.25 8.81 5.94
C TYR A 49 10.02 7.65 5.30
N GLU A 50 9.32 6.84 4.51
CA GLU A 50 9.91 5.75 3.74
C GLU A 50 9.52 5.96 2.29
N ASP A 51 10.52 6.07 1.42
CA ASP A 51 10.28 6.06 -0.02
C ASP A 51 9.93 4.62 -0.42
N ARG A 52 8.63 4.33 -0.43
CA ARG A 52 8.11 3.03 -0.87
C ARG A 52 7.71 3.18 -2.31
N ALA A 53 8.40 2.45 -3.19
CA ALA A 53 7.95 2.29 -4.56
C ALA A 53 6.47 1.85 -4.52
N PRO A 54 5.57 2.55 -5.24
CA PRO A 54 4.16 2.18 -5.23
C PRO A 54 4.03 0.74 -5.71
N ILE A 55 3.52 -0.13 -4.84
CA ILE A 55 3.26 -1.52 -5.21
C ILE A 55 2.03 -1.52 -6.12
N TRP A 56 2.17 -2.15 -7.26
CA TRP A 56 1.14 -2.21 -8.27
C TRP A 56 0.92 -3.68 -8.63
N TYR A 57 -0.31 -4.14 -8.38
CA TYR A 57 -0.70 -5.51 -8.61
C TYR A 57 -1.26 -5.65 -10.03
N CYS A 58 -0.80 -6.66 -10.76
CA CYS A 58 -1.37 -6.99 -12.05
C CYS A 58 -2.86 -7.31 -11.90
N LYS A 59 -3.73 -6.67 -12.71
CA LYS A 59 -5.18 -6.85 -12.56
C LYS A 59 -5.65 -8.25 -12.97
N LYS A 60 -4.88 -8.95 -13.80
CA LYS A 60 -5.14 -10.31 -14.32
C LYS A 60 -4.75 -11.40 -13.32
N CYS A 61 -3.45 -11.49 -13.01
CA CYS A 61 -2.93 -12.58 -12.18
C CYS A 61 -2.73 -12.21 -10.70
N GLY A 62 -2.79 -10.92 -10.35
CA GLY A 62 -2.61 -10.46 -8.97
C GLY A 62 -1.16 -10.36 -8.48
N SER A 63 -0.17 -10.71 -9.31
CA SER A 63 1.26 -10.63 -8.96
C SER A 63 1.83 -9.23 -9.17
N ILE A 64 2.91 -8.91 -8.43
CA ILE A 64 3.67 -7.66 -8.56
C ILE A 64 4.71 -7.73 -9.69
N GLY A 65 5.20 -6.57 -10.15
CA GLY A 65 6.36 -6.49 -11.06
C GLY A 65 6.09 -6.57 -12.57
N HIS A 66 4.87 -6.86 -13.03
CA HIS A 66 4.47 -6.68 -14.44
C HIS A 66 3.02 -6.17 -14.65
N SER A 67 2.78 -5.44 -15.75
CA SER A 67 1.50 -4.79 -16.00
C SER A 67 0.48 -5.76 -16.56
N THR A 68 -0.79 -5.43 -16.39
CA THR A 68 -1.91 -6.17 -17.01
C THR A 68 -1.71 -6.36 -18.52
N ALA A 69 -1.11 -5.38 -19.21
CA ALA A 69 -0.84 -5.43 -20.65
C ALA A 69 0.31 -6.39 -21.01
N THR A 70 1.32 -6.49 -20.14
CA THR A 70 2.50 -7.36 -20.33
C THR A 70 2.37 -8.69 -19.58
N CYS A 71 1.19 -8.99 -19.06
CA CYS A 71 0.93 -10.18 -18.26
C CYS A 71 0.96 -11.42 -19.13
N ARG A 72 1.94 -12.29 -18.86
CA ARG A 72 2.04 -13.64 -19.45
C ARG A 72 1.35 -14.70 -18.61
N ASN A 73 1.00 -14.35 -17.38
CA ASN A 73 0.20 -15.19 -16.50
C ASN A 73 -1.28 -15.11 -16.91
N GLY A 74 -2.00 -16.22 -16.86
CA GLY A 74 -3.45 -16.23 -17.03
C GLY A 74 -4.17 -15.48 -15.91
N ASP A 75 -5.48 -15.31 -16.04
CA ASP A 75 -6.33 -14.72 -14.99
C ASP A 75 -6.40 -15.66 -13.77
N ARG A 76 -6.21 -15.10 -12.57
CA ARG A 76 -6.17 -15.86 -11.31
C ARG A 76 -6.97 -15.19 -10.21
N CYS A 77 -7.46 -16.00 -9.28
CA CYS A 77 -8.08 -15.53 -8.05
C CYS A 77 -7.04 -14.84 -7.16
N LYS A 78 -7.31 -13.60 -6.74
CA LYS A 78 -6.35 -12.80 -5.93
C LYS A 78 -6.27 -13.26 -4.47
N THR A 79 -7.19 -14.13 -4.05
CA THR A 79 -7.26 -14.66 -2.68
C THR A 79 -6.44 -15.93 -2.52
N CYS A 80 -6.60 -16.92 -3.40
CA CYS A 80 -5.96 -18.24 -3.32
C CYS A 80 -5.03 -18.56 -4.50
N SER A 81 -4.89 -17.64 -5.45
CA SER A 81 -4.01 -17.76 -6.60
C SER A 81 -4.34 -18.90 -7.56
N VAL A 82 -5.54 -19.50 -7.54
CA VAL A 82 -5.93 -20.50 -8.57
C VAL A 82 -6.43 -19.82 -9.85
N PRO A 83 -6.41 -20.49 -11.02
CA PRO A 83 -6.96 -19.93 -12.26
C PRO A 83 -8.44 -19.55 -12.14
N THR A 84 -8.85 -18.44 -12.78
CA THR A 84 -10.25 -17.99 -12.76
C THR A 84 -11.23 -18.93 -13.47
N ALA A 85 -10.72 -19.89 -14.23
CA ALA A 85 -11.52 -20.99 -14.79
C ALA A 85 -12.15 -21.88 -13.69
N GLU A 86 -11.52 -21.94 -12.50
CA GLU A 86 -12.07 -22.66 -11.35
C GLU A 86 -13.05 -21.77 -10.57
N HIS A 87 -12.61 -20.58 -10.18
CA HIS A 87 -13.46 -19.56 -9.55
C HIS A 87 -12.82 -18.17 -9.63
N ASP A 88 -13.65 -17.13 -9.60
CA ASP A 88 -13.20 -15.74 -9.58
C ASP A 88 -12.97 -15.23 -8.15
N THR A 89 -12.37 -14.03 -8.02
CA THR A 89 -12.07 -13.48 -6.69
C THR A 89 -13.34 -13.10 -5.91
N HIS A 90 -14.44 -12.76 -6.59
CA HIS A 90 -15.68 -12.36 -5.92
C HIS A 90 -16.48 -13.55 -5.41
N ASN A 91 -16.48 -14.68 -6.13
CA ASN A 91 -17.11 -15.94 -5.72
C ASN A 91 -16.08 -16.94 -5.20
N HIS A 92 -15.17 -16.47 -4.35
CA HIS A 92 -14.17 -17.33 -3.73
C HIS A 92 -14.86 -18.36 -2.80
N PRO A 93 -14.63 -19.68 -2.98
CA PRO A 93 -15.30 -20.71 -2.20
C PRO A 93 -14.99 -20.62 -0.71
N VAL A 94 -16.01 -20.81 0.12
CA VAL A 94 -15.86 -20.89 1.58
C VAL A 94 -15.02 -22.13 1.92
N GLY A 95 -13.99 -21.95 2.74
CA GLY A 95 -13.10 -23.04 3.17
C GLY A 95 -11.84 -23.23 2.31
N THR A 96 -11.70 -22.53 1.18
CA THR A 96 -10.42 -22.52 0.45
C THR A 96 -9.43 -21.60 1.16
N PRO A 97 -8.21 -22.04 1.49
CA PRO A 97 -7.22 -21.19 2.14
C PRO A 97 -6.73 -20.10 1.18
N ALA A 98 -6.53 -18.90 1.71
CA ALA A 98 -5.89 -17.83 0.97
C ALA A 98 -4.41 -18.16 0.76
N LYS A 99 -3.87 -17.83 -0.42
CA LYS A 99 -2.49 -18.11 -0.80
C LYS A 99 -1.97 -17.00 -1.70
N CYS A 100 -0.85 -16.42 -1.30
CA CYS A 100 -0.22 -15.33 -2.03
C CYS A 100 0.48 -15.87 -3.29
N ILE A 101 0.31 -15.17 -4.41
CA ILE A 101 0.96 -15.56 -5.67
C ILE A 101 2.47 -15.34 -5.64
N ASP A 102 2.93 -14.31 -4.93
CA ASP A 102 4.33 -13.89 -4.95
C ASP A 102 5.15 -14.50 -3.79
N CYS A 103 4.65 -14.52 -2.55
CA CYS A 103 5.37 -15.11 -1.40
C CYS A 103 4.91 -16.52 -1.01
N HIS A 104 3.80 -17.01 -1.60
CA HIS A 104 3.19 -18.30 -1.28
C HIS A 104 2.72 -18.51 0.17
N GLY A 105 2.69 -17.46 0.99
CA GLY A 105 2.15 -17.50 2.35
C GLY A 105 0.62 -17.55 2.41
N ASP A 106 0.10 -17.83 3.61
CA ASP A 106 -1.33 -18.05 3.91
C ASP A 106 -2.13 -16.75 4.00
N HIS A 107 -2.08 -15.95 2.94
CA HIS A 107 -2.85 -14.72 2.83
C HIS A 107 -3.11 -14.34 1.36
N ALA A 108 -4.06 -13.44 1.11
CA ALA A 108 -4.34 -12.95 -0.24
C ALA A 108 -3.16 -12.15 -0.82
N ALA A 109 -3.02 -12.12 -2.14
CA ALA A 109 -1.92 -11.42 -2.81
C ALA A 109 -1.87 -9.91 -2.47
N THR A 110 -3.01 -9.30 -2.21
CA THR A 110 -3.12 -7.87 -1.88
C THR A 110 -2.96 -7.54 -0.39
N ASN A 111 -2.47 -8.48 0.43
CA ASN A 111 -2.29 -8.23 1.85
C ASN A 111 -1.16 -7.21 2.09
N LYS A 112 -1.43 -6.15 2.85
CA LYS A 112 -0.46 -5.09 3.19
C LYS A 112 0.71 -5.58 4.04
N ASN A 113 0.53 -6.71 4.72
CA ASN A 113 1.55 -7.33 5.57
C ASN A 113 2.29 -8.46 4.85
N CYS A 114 2.17 -8.55 3.51
CA CYS A 114 2.99 -9.46 2.73
C CYS A 114 4.48 -9.06 2.92
N PRO A 115 5.40 -10.03 3.06
CA PRO A 115 6.82 -9.75 3.30
C PRO A 115 7.59 -9.20 2.07
N ILE A 116 6.89 -8.96 0.96
CA ILE A 116 7.41 -8.56 -0.36
C ILE A 116 6.71 -7.32 -0.88
#